data_AF-A0A317CCJ2-F1
#
_entry.id   AF-A0A317CCJ2-F1
#
_cell.length_a   1.000
_cell.length_b   1.000
_cell.length_c   1.000
_cell.angle_alpha   90.00
_cell.angle_beta   90.00
_cell.angle_gamma   90.00
#
_symmetry.space_group_name_H-M   'P 1'
#
loop_
_entity.id
_entity.type
_entity.pdbx_description
1 polymer ?
#
loop_
_entity_poly.entity_id
_entity_poly.type
_entity_poly.pdbx_seq_one_letter_code
_entity_poly.pdbx_strand_id
1 'polypeptide(L)' 'MYSLIETAKANHREPYQYLSWLFERLPQARPEEYASLMPWAMPEVSDL' A
#
# COMPACT_ATOMS: atom_id res chain seq x y z
N MET A 1 5.41 -7.45 10.63
CA MET A 1 4.19 -7.61 9.80
C MET A 1 2.98 -6.88 10.39
N TYR A 2 2.81 -6.82 11.73
CA TYR A 2 1.76 -6.01 12.38
C TYR A 2 1.80 -4.52 12.02
N SER A 3 2.98 -3.91 11.85
CA SER A 3 3.09 -2.46 11.58
C SER A 3 2.42 -2.02 10.27
N LEU A 4 2.53 -2.79 9.18
CA LEU A 4 1.94 -2.39 7.89
C LEU A 4 0.41 -2.46 7.90
N ILE A 5 -0.14 -3.46 8.59
CA ILE A 5 -1.58 -3.63 8.75
C ILE A 5 -2.15 -2.48 9.59
N GLU A 6 -1.49 -2.16 10.70
CA GLU A 6 -1.92 -1.04 11.55
C GLU A 6 -1.75 0.31 10.84
N THR A 7 -0.69 0.51 10.07
CA THR A 7 -0.53 1.72 9.24
C THR A 7 -1.61 1.80 8.16
N ALA A 8 -1.99 0.70 7.50
CA ALA A 8 -3.08 0.69 6.52
C ALA A 8 -4.41 1.06 7.18
N LYS A 9 -4.74 0.45 8.33
CA LYS A 9 -5.94 0.80 9.11
C LYS A 9 -5.94 2.27 9.53
N ALA A 10 -4.81 2.79 10.00
CA ALA A 10 -4.67 4.18 10.41
C ALA A 10 -4.84 5.17 9.25
N ASN A 11 -4.59 4.73 8.01
CA ASN A 11 -4.84 5.50 6.78
C ASN A 11 -6.22 5.17 6.16
N HIS A 12 -7.14 4.55 6.92
CA HIS A 12 -8.48 4.15 6.47
C HIS A 12 -8.50 3.22 5.25
N ARG A 13 -7.41 2.48 5.03
CA ARG A 13 -7.31 1.52 3.92
C ARG A 13 -7.53 0.11 4.40
N GLU A 14 -8.24 -0.66 3.59
CA GLU A 14 -8.35 -2.10 3.79
C GLU A 14 -6.96 -2.75 3.71
N PRO A 15 -6.45 -3.35 4.80
CA PRO A 15 -5.08 -3.85 4.86
C PRO A 15 -4.79 -4.92 3.82
N TYR A 16 -5.79 -5.75 3.52
CA TYR A 16 -5.66 -6.79 2.51
C TYR A 16 -5.47 -6.20 1.11
N GLN A 17 -6.23 -5.17 0.75
CA GLN A 17 -6.12 -4.50 -0.54
C GLN A 17 -4.77 -3.80 -0.69
N TYR A 18 -4.32 -3.11 0.36
CA TYR A 18 -3.01 -2.46 0.37
C TYR A 18 -1.86 -3.47 0.22
N LEU A 19 -1.90 -4.60 0.95
CA LEU A 19 -0.86 -5.61 0.85
C LEU A 19 -0.83 -6.27 -0.53
N SER A 20 -1.98 -6.61 -1.10
CA SER A 20 -2.05 -7.17 -2.47
C SER A 20 -1.48 -6.19 -3.49
N TRP A 21 -1.89 -4.92 -3.44
CA TRP A 21 -1.38 -3.86 -4.32
C TRP A 21 0.12 -3.62 -4.16
N LEU A 22 0.61 -3.63 -2.91
CA LEU A 22 2.02 -3.47 -2.57
C LEU A 22 2.83 -4.63 -3.15
N PHE A 23 2.44 -5.87 -2.92
CA PHE A 23 3.20 -7.04 -3.39
C PHE A 23 3.20 -7.20 -4.92
N GLU A 24 2.20 -6.69 -5.62
CA GLU A 24 2.21 -6.63 -7.09
C GLU A 24 3.26 -5.65 -7.64
N ARG A 25 3.47 -4.53 -6.94
CA ARG A 25 4.33 -3.42 -7.39
C ARG A 25 5.75 -3.45 -6.83
N LEU A 26 5.91 -3.98 -5.61
CA LEU A 26 7.20 -4.13 -4.93
C LEU A 26 8.29 -4.81 -5.81
N PRO A 27 8.02 -5.91 -6.53
CA PRO A 27 9.05 -6.53 -7.38
C PRO A 27 9.40 -5.71 -8.63
N GLN A 28 8.54 -4.78 -9.03
CA GLN A 28 8.75 -3.91 -10.21
C GLN A 28 9.36 -2.56 -9.82
N ALA A 29 9.21 -2.17 -8.56
CA ALA A 29 9.66 -0.89 -8.03
C ALA A 29 11.14 -0.92 -7.65
N ARG A 30 11.84 0.16 -7.97
CA ARG A 30 13.19 0.40 -7.48
C ARG A 30 13.16 0.91 -6.04
N PRO A 31 14.26 0.79 -5.28
CA PRO A 31 14.31 1.28 -3.90
C PRO A 31 13.90 2.75 -3.73
N GLU A 32 14.17 3.58 -4.74
CA GLU A 32 13.75 4.99 -4.75
C GLU A 32 12.22 5.18 -4.82
N GLU A 33 11.50 4.18 -5.35
CA GLU A 33 10.05 4.23 -5.61
C GLU A 33 9.23 3.69 -4.43
N TYR A 34 9.88 3.15 -3.39
CA TYR A 34 9.19 2.60 -2.22
C TYR A 34 8.37 3.65 -1.46
N ALA A 35 8.79 4.92 -1.47
CA ALA A 35 8.01 6.02 -0.90
C ALA A 35 6.65 6.20 -1.60
N SER A 36 6.58 5.88 -2.89
CA SER A 36 5.36 5.92 -3.70
C SER A 36 4.48 4.68 -3.50
N LEU A 37 4.99 3.64 -2.81
CA LEU A 37 4.25 2.42 -2.46
C LEU A 37 3.69 2.45 -1.04
N MET A 38 3.75 3.61 -0.38
CA MET A 38 3.22 3.77 0.98
C MET A 38 1.69 3.78 0.99
N PRO A 39 1.06 3.43 2.12
CA PRO A 39 -0.39 3.23 2.15
C PRO A 39 -1.18 4.49 1.86
N TRP A 40 -0.63 5.69 2.05
CA TRP A 40 -1.29 6.94 1.64
C TRP A 40 -1.24 7.21 0.13
N ALA A 41 -0.31 6.61 -0.62
CA ALA A 41 -0.12 6.83 -2.06
C ALA A 41 -0.94 5.87 -2.95
N MET A 42 -1.54 4.84 -2.35
CA MET A 42 -2.43 3.92 -3.06
C MET A 42 -3.65 4.71 -3.61
N PRO A 43 -4.20 4.39 -4.78
CA PRO A 43 -5.48 4.97 -5.22
C PRO A 43 -6.64 4.36 -4.42
N GLU A 44 -7.67 5.13 -4.08
CA GLU A 44 -8.88 4.56 -3.46
C GLU A 44 -9.65 3.72 -4.48
N VAL A 45 -10.17 2.57 -4.06
CA VAL A 45 -10.92 1.65 -4.93
C VAL A 45 -12.24 2.28 -5.40
N SER A 46 -12.75 3.33 -4.73
CA SER A 46 -13.94 4.08 -5.18
C SER A 46 -13.68 5.02 -6.36
N ASP A 47 -12.43 5.26 -6.75
CA ASP A 47 -12.09 6.08 -7.93
C ASP A 47 -11.89 5.25 -9.22
N LEU A 48 -12.27 3.96 -9.21
CA LEU A 48 -12.34 3.07 -10.38
C LEU A 48 -13.80 2.73 -10.71
#